data_AF-A0A8B9RSG5-F1
#
_entry.id   AF-A0A8B9RSG5-F1
#
_cell.length_a   1.000
_cell.length_b   1.000
_cell.length_c   1.000
_cell.angle_alpha   90.00
_cell.angle_beta   90.00
_cell.angle_gamma   90.00
#
_symmetry.space_group_name_H-M   'P 1'
#
loop_
_entity.id
_entity.type
_entity.pdbx_description
1 polymer ?
#
loop_
_entity_poly.entity_id
_entity_poly.type
_entity_poly.pdbx_seq_one_letter_code
_entity_poly.pdbx_strand_id
1 'polypeptide(L)'
;ENLALIVPKEKDEMVEQEFNRLLEATSYLSHQLDFNVLNNKPVSLGQALEVVIQLQEKHVKDEQIEHWKKIVKTQEELKDLLNKMVNLKEKIKELHQQYKEASEVKPPRDITAEFLVKSKHRDLTALCKEYDELAETQGKLEEKLQELEANPPSDVYLSSRDRQILDWHFANLEFANATPLSTLSLKHWDQDDDFEFTGSHLTVRNGYSCVPVALAEGLDIKLNTAVRQVRYTASGCEVIAVNTRSTSQTFIYKCDAVLCTLPLGVLKQQPPAVQFVPPLPEWKTSAVQRMGFGNLNKVVLCFDRVFWDPSVNLFGHVGSTTASRGELFLFWNLYKGSCGACLLCQCLICVVSDPEKSTFYDAVSPIMCILFAKEQCCLNSVSTLSGGCTEFFRKRVICLCSFSELKATS
;
A
#
# COMPACT_ATOMS: atom_id res chain seq x y z
N GLU A 1 17.55 0.19 19.96
CA GLU A 1 17.18 1.62 19.90
C GLU A 1 16.07 1.96 18.91
N ASN A 2 15.70 1.12 17.94
CA ASN A 2 14.48 1.35 17.15
C ASN A 2 13.28 0.61 17.75
N LEU A 3 12.73 1.16 18.83
CA LEU A 3 11.44 0.72 19.36
C LEU A 3 10.30 1.23 18.47
N ALA A 4 9.18 0.50 18.46
CA ALA A 4 8.03 0.74 17.59
C ALA A 4 7.44 2.15 17.83
N LEU A 5 7.92 3.13 17.08
CA LEU A 5 7.42 4.50 17.12
C LEU A 5 6.06 4.58 16.41
N ILE A 6 5.11 5.27 17.06
CA ILE A 6 3.81 5.57 16.48
C ILE A 6 4.02 6.38 15.18
N VAL A 7 3.28 6.04 14.13
CA VAL A 7 3.28 6.80 12.87
C VAL A 7 2.74 8.20 13.17
N PRO A 8 3.47 9.28 12.83
CA PRO A 8 2.96 10.64 13.01
C PRO A 8 1.66 10.83 12.22
N LYS A 9 0.69 11.53 12.81
CA LYS A 9 -0.64 11.75 12.22
C LYS A 9 -0.59 12.29 10.79
N GLU A 10 0.29 13.26 10.53
CA GLU A 10 0.46 13.84 9.19
C GLU A 10 0.88 12.79 8.14
N LYS A 11 1.72 11.83 8.54
CA LYS A 11 2.16 10.74 7.66
C LYS A 11 1.06 9.70 7.45
N ASP A 12 0.29 9.41 8.49
CA ASP A 12 -0.87 8.51 8.42
C ASP A 12 -1.90 9.05 7.41
N GLU A 13 -2.34 10.30 7.58
CA GLU A 13 -3.31 10.96 6.70
C GLU A 13 -2.80 11.11 5.26
N MET A 14 -1.53 11.50 5.08
CA MET A 14 -0.92 11.65 3.76
C MET A 14 -0.87 10.33 2.98
N VAL A 15 -0.44 9.23 3.64
CA VAL A 15 -0.32 7.93 2.97
C VAL A 15 -1.70 7.31 2.74
N GLU A 16 -2.65 7.48 3.65
CA GLU A 16 -4.04 7.05 3.45
C GLU A 16 -4.68 7.77 2.26
N GLN A 17 -4.48 9.08 2.15
CA GLN A 17 -4.97 9.85 1.00
C GLN A 17 -4.36 9.37 -0.31
N GLU A 18 -3.06 9.09 -0.34
CA GLU A 18 -2.41 8.56 -1.54
C GLU A 18 -2.85 7.14 -1.87
N PHE A 19 -3.08 6.29 -0.87
CA PHE A 19 -3.68 4.97 -1.06
C PHE A 19 -5.03 5.05 -1.78
N ASN A 20 -5.92 5.95 -1.33
CA ASN A 20 -7.22 6.14 -1.96
C ASN A 20 -7.09 6.68 -3.40
N ARG A 21 -6.18 7.63 -3.64
CA ARG A 21 -5.87 8.15 -4.98
C ARG A 21 -5.36 7.05 -5.92
N LEU A 22 -4.53 6.13 -5.41
CA LEU A 22 -4.04 4.99 -6.19
C LEU A 22 -5.19 4.06 -6.59
N LEU A 23 -6.16 3.80 -5.71
CA LEU A 23 -7.35 3.00 -6.05
C LEU A 23 -8.20 3.69 -7.13
N GLU A 24 -8.49 4.98 -6.97
CA GLU A 24 -9.20 5.77 -7.98
C GLU A 24 -8.48 5.74 -9.34
N ALA A 25 -7.14 5.85 -9.33
CA ALA A 25 -6.33 5.76 -10.54
C ALA A 25 -6.41 4.38 -11.20
N THR A 26 -6.48 3.28 -10.43
CA THR A 26 -6.70 1.95 -11.00
C THR A 26 -8.10 1.79 -11.60
N SER A 27 -9.12 2.40 -10.98
CA SER A 27 -10.48 2.44 -11.55
C SER A 27 -10.50 3.24 -12.87
N TYR A 28 -9.81 4.38 -12.93
CA TYR A 28 -9.62 5.14 -14.18
C TYR A 28 -8.91 4.28 -15.24
N LEU A 29 -7.84 3.58 -14.87
CA LEU A 29 -7.07 2.71 -15.77
C LEU A 29 -7.96 1.59 -16.35
N SER A 30 -8.84 1.00 -15.54
CA SER A 30 -9.78 -0.04 -15.96
C SER A 30 -10.92 0.49 -16.84
N HIS A 31 -11.58 1.56 -16.43
CA HIS A 31 -12.84 2.03 -17.03
C HIS A 31 -12.64 3.02 -18.18
N GLN A 32 -11.60 3.86 -18.12
CA GLN A 32 -11.36 4.90 -19.11
C GLN A 32 -10.33 4.49 -20.16
N LEU A 33 -9.34 3.68 -19.78
CA LEU A 33 -8.27 3.23 -20.67
C LEU A 33 -8.39 1.77 -21.13
N ASP A 34 -9.42 1.06 -20.65
CA ASP A 34 -9.68 -0.37 -20.92
C ASP A 34 -8.45 -1.27 -20.68
N PHE A 35 -7.65 -0.94 -19.66
CA PHE A 35 -6.46 -1.71 -19.27
C PHE A 35 -6.83 -2.97 -18.48
N ASN A 36 -7.62 -3.85 -19.08
CA ASN A 36 -8.19 -5.03 -18.42
C ASN A 36 -7.52 -6.34 -18.85
N VAL A 37 -6.72 -6.33 -19.92
CA VAL A 37 -6.01 -7.49 -20.46
C VAL A 37 -4.57 -7.11 -20.79
N LEU A 38 -3.61 -7.88 -20.27
CA LEU A 38 -2.18 -7.74 -20.57
C LEU A 38 -1.61 -9.10 -20.96
N ASN A 39 -0.98 -9.20 -22.13
CA ASN A 39 -0.39 -10.45 -22.65
C ASN A 39 -1.39 -11.62 -22.65
N ASN A 40 -2.63 -11.37 -23.10
CA ASN A 40 -3.75 -12.32 -23.16
C ASN A 40 -4.18 -12.89 -21.79
N LYS A 41 -3.84 -12.21 -20.68
CA LYS A 41 -4.30 -12.55 -19.33
C LYS A 41 -5.09 -11.38 -18.75
N PRO A 42 -6.14 -11.64 -17.95
CA PRO A 42 -6.82 -10.58 -17.22
C PRO A 42 -5.85 -9.89 -16.26
N VAL A 43 -5.96 -8.56 -16.16
CA VAL A 43 -5.15 -7.75 -15.25
C VAL A 43 -5.74 -7.85 -13.84
N SER A 44 -4.89 -8.03 -12.84
CA SER A 44 -5.31 -7.99 -11.44
C SER A 44 -5.16 -6.59 -10.83
N LEU A 45 -5.87 -6.33 -9.75
CA LEU A 45 -5.77 -5.06 -9.01
C LEU A 45 -4.32 -4.78 -8.58
N GLY A 46 -3.61 -5.79 -8.10
CA GLY A 46 -2.20 -5.67 -7.73
C GLY A 46 -1.30 -5.25 -8.89
N GLN A 47 -1.51 -5.79 -10.09
CA GLN A 47 -0.76 -5.39 -11.29
C GLN A 47 -1.06 -3.95 -11.69
N ALA A 48 -2.31 -3.52 -11.61
CA ALA A 48 -2.70 -2.15 -11.90
C ALA A 48 -2.06 -1.15 -10.92
N LEU A 49 -2.09 -1.46 -9.61
CA LEU A 49 -1.43 -0.65 -8.58
C LEU A 49 0.06 -0.51 -8.83
N GLU A 50 0.75 -1.60 -9.19
CA GLU A 50 2.17 -1.54 -9.56
C GLU A 50 2.44 -0.62 -10.76
N VAL A 51 1.60 -0.71 -11.81
CA VAL A 51 1.72 0.16 -12.98
C VAL A 51 1.50 1.63 -12.61
N VAL A 52 0.47 1.94 -11.83
CA VAL A 52 0.19 3.32 -11.41
C VAL A 52 1.35 3.87 -10.58
N ILE A 53 1.88 3.11 -9.61
CA ILE A 53 3.02 3.54 -8.79
C ILE A 53 4.26 3.79 -9.66
N GLN A 54 4.57 2.90 -10.60
CA GLN A 54 5.70 3.08 -11.52
C GLN A 54 5.54 4.33 -12.40
N LEU A 55 4.32 4.66 -12.82
CA LEU A 55 4.03 5.89 -13.56
C LEU A 55 4.23 7.13 -12.70
N GLN A 56 3.89 7.10 -11.40
CA GLN A 56 4.17 8.21 -10.49
C GLN A 56 5.67 8.37 -10.24
N GLU A 57 6.40 7.28 -10.01
CA GLU A 57 7.86 7.31 -9.87
C GLU A 57 8.55 7.83 -11.13
N LYS A 58 8.07 7.43 -12.31
CA LYS A 58 8.53 7.97 -13.58
C LYS A 58 8.25 9.47 -13.68
N HIS A 59 7.05 9.92 -13.33
CA HIS A 59 6.68 11.34 -13.40
C HIS A 59 7.58 12.21 -12.51
N VAL A 60 7.91 11.77 -11.29
CA VAL A 60 8.86 12.47 -10.41
C VAL A 60 10.23 12.62 -11.10
N LYS A 61 10.73 11.57 -11.77
CA LYS A 61 11.99 11.65 -12.53
C LYS A 61 11.88 12.59 -13.73
N ASP A 62 10.75 12.60 -14.42
CA ASP A 62 10.52 13.50 -15.56
C ASP A 62 10.54 14.98 -15.10
N GLU A 63 9.90 15.31 -13.97
CA GLU A 63 9.93 16.65 -13.35
C GLU A 63 11.34 17.07 -12.95
N GLN A 64 12.12 16.16 -12.34
CA GLN A 64 13.52 16.41 -12.01
C GLN A 64 14.34 16.73 -13.26
N ILE A 65 14.21 15.91 -14.31
CA ILE A 65 14.92 16.11 -15.58
C ILE A 65 14.52 17.45 -16.20
N GLU A 66 13.23 17.81 -16.20
CA GLU A 66 12.77 19.09 -16.71
C GLU A 66 13.33 20.28 -15.92
N HIS A 67 13.34 20.18 -14.59
CA HIS A 67 13.90 21.18 -13.70
C HIS A 67 15.38 21.42 -13.96
N TRP A 68 16.20 20.36 -13.99
CA TRP A 68 17.63 20.48 -14.27
C TRP A 68 17.92 20.99 -15.69
N LYS A 69 17.07 20.65 -16.68
CA LYS A 69 17.16 21.24 -18.02
C LYS A 69 16.92 22.75 -18.02
N LYS A 70 15.99 23.26 -17.20
CA LYS A 70 15.76 24.72 -17.05
C LYS A 70 16.98 25.42 -16.44
N ILE A 71 17.63 24.78 -15.47
CA ILE A 71 18.89 25.27 -14.86
C ILE A 71 19.99 25.32 -15.91
N VAL A 72 20.27 24.21 -16.60
CA VAL A 72 21.32 24.14 -17.64
C VAL A 72 21.07 25.18 -18.73
N LYS A 73 19.83 25.31 -19.21
CA LYS A 73 19.47 26.33 -20.20
C LYS A 73 19.79 27.75 -19.71
N THR A 74 19.44 28.06 -18.46
CA THR A 74 19.72 29.38 -17.86
C THR A 74 21.23 29.61 -17.69
N GLN A 75 21.98 28.57 -17.32
CA GLN A 75 23.45 28.62 -17.25
C GLN A 75 24.10 28.80 -18.62
N GLU A 76 23.58 28.18 -19.68
CA GLU A 76 24.05 28.39 -21.06
C GLU A 76 23.80 29.83 -21.53
N GLU A 77 22.60 30.37 -21.27
CA GLU A 77 22.26 31.78 -21.53
C GLU A 77 23.23 32.72 -20.78
N LEU A 78 23.53 32.43 -19.52
CA LEU A 78 24.48 33.20 -18.70
C LEU A 78 25.91 33.09 -19.23
N LYS A 79 26.36 31.89 -19.62
CA LYS A 79 27.69 31.67 -20.21
C LYS A 79 27.88 32.50 -21.48
N ASP A 80 26.89 32.49 -22.37
CA ASP A 80 26.92 33.27 -23.61
C ASP A 80 26.92 34.78 -23.33
N LEU A 81 26.16 35.22 -22.33
CA LEU A 81 26.17 36.61 -21.87
C LEU A 81 27.54 37.03 -21.33
N LEU A 82 28.14 36.22 -20.45
CA LEU A 82 29.45 36.48 -19.87
C LEU A 82 30.54 36.52 -20.95
N ASN A 83 30.50 35.63 -21.94
CA ASN A 83 31.41 35.67 -23.09
C ASN A 83 31.29 36.99 -23.87
N LYS A 84 30.06 37.50 -24.10
CA LYS A 84 29.83 38.81 -24.74
C LYS A 84 30.41 39.94 -23.89
N MET A 85 30.17 39.92 -22.58
CA MET A 85 30.67 40.93 -21.65
C MET A 85 32.21 40.97 -21.60
N VAL A 86 32.87 39.81 -21.57
CA VAL A 86 34.34 39.72 -21.59
C VAL A 86 34.91 40.32 -22.88
N ASN A 87 34.33 39.97 -24.04
CA ASN A 87 34.75 40.53 -25.32
C ASN A 87 34.52 42.05 -25.41
N LEU A 88 33.37 42.53 -24.90
CA LEU A 88 33.04 43.95 -24.88
C LEU A 88 33.97 44.74 -23.95
N LYS A 89 34.35 44.16 -22.81
CA LYS A 89 35.28 44.75 -21.86
C LYS A 89 36.67 44.96 -22.46
N GLU A 90 37.19 43.99 -23.23
CA GLU A 90 38.47 44.17 -23.94
C GLU A 90 38.38 45.27 -25.00
N LYS A 91 37.28 45.36 -25.76
CA LYS A 91 37.05 46.48 -26.70
C LYS A 91 37.00 47.84 -26.01
N ILE A 92 36.31 47.94 -24.87
CA ILE A 92 36.25 49.16 -24.05
C ILE A 92 37.65 49.56 -23.58
N LYS A 93 38.46 48.59 -23.14
CA LYS A 93 39.84 48.81 -22.68
C LYS A 93 40.75 49.33 -23.80
N GLU A 94 40.69 48.72 -24.99
CA GLU A 94 41.44 49.19 -26.16
C GLU A 94 40.99 50.60 -26.60
N LEU A 95 39.67 50.85 -26.64
CA LEU A 95 39.12 52.12 -27.07
C LEU A 95 39.40 53.25 -26.07
N HIS A 96 39.41 52.92 -24.76
CA HIS A 96 39.80 53.85 -23.71
C HIS A 96 41.27 54.26 -23.84
N GLN A 97 42.15 53.32 -24.17
CA GLN A 97 43.57 53.61 -24.42
C GLN A 97 43.73 54.56 -25.63
N GLN A 98 43.03 54.30 -26.74
CA GLN A 98 43.03 55.19 -27.91
C GLN A 98 42.46 56.58 -27.60
N TYR A 99 41.40 56.67 -26.81
CA TYR A 99 40.84 57.94 -26.34
C TYR A 99 41.84 58.72 -25.50
N LYS A 100 42.58 58.04 -24.62
CA LYS A 100 43.60 58.65 -23.77
C LYS A 100 44.74 59.22 -24.59
N GLU A 101 45.27 58.45 -25.53
CA GLU A 101 46.31 58.88 -26.48
C GLU A 101 45.86 60.09 -27.31
N ALA A 102 44.63 60.06 -27.85
CA ALA A 102 44.07 61.20 -28.58
C ALA A 102 43.90 62.45 -27.68
N SER A 103 43.60 62.25 -26.39
CA SER A 103 43.39 63.33 -25.41
C SER A 103 44.69 64.01 -24.97
N GLU A 104 45.83 63.30 -25.02
CA GLU A 104 47.16 63.80 -24.65
C GLU A 104 47.70 64.91 -25.57
N VAL A 105 47.21 64.99 -26.81
CA VAL A 105 47.53 66.08 -27.75
C VAL A 105 47.03 67.42 -27.17
N LYS A 106 47.89 68.27 -26.61
CA LYS A 106 47.43 69.48 -25.90
C LYS A 106 46.80 70.53 -26.83
N PRO A 107 45.79 71.30 -26.38
CA PRO A 107 45.25 72.43 -27.13
C PRO A 107 46.28 73.56 -27.34
N PRO A 108 46.20 74.35 -28.43
CA PRO A 108 45.21 74.25 -29.52
C PRO A 108 45.52 73.11 -30.49
N ARG A 109 44.49 72.37 -30.90
CA ARG A 109 44.56 71.23 -31.84
C ARG A 109 43.80 71.58 -33.13
N ASP A 110 44.15 70.93 -34.24
CA ASP A 110 43.35 71.04 -35.47
C ASP A 110 41.98 70.34 -35.34
N ILE A 111 41.07 70.62 -36.28
CA ILE A 111 39.70 70.10 -36.24
C ILE A 111 39.64 68.57 -36.32
N THR A 112 40.64 67.92 -36.95
CA THR A 112 40.71 66.47 -37.06
C THR A 112 41.10 65.81 -35.73
N ALA A 113 42.02 66.40 -34.99
CA ALA A 113 42.41 65.95 -33.65
C ALA A 113 41.28 66.16 -32.64
N GLU A 114 40.54 67.28 -32.73
CA GLU A 114 39.37 67.53 -31.88
C GLU A 114 38.23 66.54 -32.20
N PHE A 115 37.98 66.27 -33.50
CA PHE A 115 37.02 65.26 -33.94
C PHE A 115 37.39 63.86 -33.42
N LEU A 116 38.67 63.47 -33.47
CA LEU A 116 39.13 62.16 -32.99
C LEU A 116 38.81 61.95 -31.51
N VAL A 117 39.09 62.95 -30.65
CA VAL A 117 38.76 62.89 -29.22
C VAL A 117 37.26 62.74 -29.00
N LYS A 118 36.45 63.57 -29.68
CA LYS A 118 34.99 63.54 -29.55
C LYS A 118 34.38 62.24 -30.07
N SER A 119 34.87 61.73 -31.20
CA SER A 119 34.41 60.45 -31.77
C SER A 119 34.72 59.29 -30.83
N LYS A 120 35.97 59.20 -30.33
CA LYS A 120 36.37 58.12 -29.41
C LYS A 120 35.61 58.19 -28.07
N HIS A 121 35.34 59.41 -27.58
CA HIS A 121 34.51 59.59 -26.39
C HIS A 121 33.07 59.10 -26.59
N ARG A 122 32.44 59.42 -27.73
CA ARG A 122 31.11 58.92 -28.08
C ARG A 122 31.10 57.40 -28.16
N ASP A 123 32.05 56.82 -28.89
CA ASP A 123 32.14 55.37 -29.10
C ASP A 123 32.36 54.62 -27.78
N LEU A 124 33.23 55.16 -26.91
CA LEU A 124 33.48 54.61 -25.58
C LEU A 124 32.21 54.65 -24.72
N THR A 125 31.50 55.79 -24.73
CA THR A 125 30.25 55.94 -23.98
C THR A 125 29.17 54.96 -24.46
N ALA A 126 29.09 54.73 -25.78
CA ALA A 126 28.15 53.77 -26.35
C ALA A 126 28.46 52.32 -25.92
N LEU A 127 29.73 51.91 -25.96
CA LEU A 127 30.12 50.56 -25.51
C LEU A 127 29.95 50.37 -23.99
N CYS A 128 30.24 51.40 -23.17
CA CYS A 128 29.97 51.33 -21.73
C CYS A 128 28.48 51.13 -21.45
N LYS A 129 27.60 51.85 -22.17
CA LYS A 129 26.15 51.67 -22.03
C LYS A 129 25.71 50.25 -22.41
N GLU A 130 26.24 49.70 -23.51
CA GLU A 130 25.97 48.30 -23.90
C GLU A 130 26.45 47.31 -22.83
N TYR A 131 27.59 47.58 -22.19
CA TYR A 131 28.09 46.76 -21.08
C TYR A 131 27.18 46.81 -19.85
N ASP A 132 26.67 47.99 -19.50
CA ASP A 132 25.74 48.18 -18.38
C ASP A 132 24.42 47.41 -18.62
N GLU A 133 23.89 47.42 -19.85
CA GLU A 133 22.69 46.65 -20.23
C GLU A 133 22.92 45.13 -20.13
N LEU A 134 24.11 44.64 -20.52
CA LEU A 134 24.49 43.24 -20.33
C LEU A 134 24.64 42.88 -18.84
N ALA A 135 25.21 43.77 -18.02
CA ALA A 135 25.35 43.56 -16.58
C ALA A 135 23.99 43.50 -15.87
N GLU A 136 23.01 44.32 -16.28
CA GLU A 136 21.64 44.22 -15.77
C GLU A 136 21.01 42.87 -16.13
N THR A 137 21.24 42.40 -17.36
CA THR A 137 20.77 41.08 -17.82
C THR A 137 21.44 39.94 -17.03
N GLN A 138 22.71 40.10 -16.68
CA GLN A 138 23.46 39.13 -15.87
C GLN A 138 22.79 38.95 -14.50
N GLY A 139 22.47 40.05 -13.81
CA GLY A 139 21.80 40.01 -12.51
C GLY A 139 20.45 39.28 -12.57
N LYS A 140 19.65 39.51 -13.62
CA LYS A 140 18.36 38.82 -13.82
C LYS A 140 18.52 37.31 -14.03
N LEU A 141 19.54 36.89 -14.78
CA LEU A 141 19.81 35.46 -15.00
C LEU A 141 20.35 34.79 -13.73
N GLU A 142 21.18 35.47 -12.95
CA GLU A 142 21.69 34.98 -11.67
C GLU A 142 20.57 34.83 -10.62
N GLU A 143 19.66 35.81 -10.53
CA GLU A 143 18.48 35.74 -9.65
C GLU A 143 17.58 34.56 -10.03
N LYS A 144 17.29 34.40 -11.33
CA LYS A 144 16.50 33.28 -11.85
C LYS A 144 17.17 31.93 -11.56
N LEU A 145 18.50 31.86 -11.64
CA LEU A 145 19.24 30.64 -11.33
C LEU A 145 19.13 30.29 -9.85
N GLN A 146 19.27 31.28 -8.95
CA GLN A 146 19.07 31.10 -7.52
C GLN A 146 17.64 30.67 -7.19
N GLU A 147 16.64 31.23 -7.85
CA GLU A 147 15.23 30.83 -7.69
C GLU A 147 15.01 29.36 -8.06
N LEU A 148 15.58 28.91 -9.19
CA LEU A 148 15.50 27.52 -9.60
C LEU A 148 16.21 26.59 -8.60
N GLU A 149 17.44 26.93 -8.19
CA GLU A 149 18.22 26.13 -7.24
C GLU A 149 17.57 26.05 -5.85
N ALA A 150 16.81 27.07 -5.44
CA ALA A 150 16.11 27.10 -4.16
C ALA A 150 14.81 26.27 -4.14
N ASN A 151 14.25 25.94 -5.31
CA ASN A 151 12.94 25.28 -5.42
C ASN A 151 13.04 23.98 -6.25
N PRO A 152 13.77 22.96 -5.78
CA PRO A 152 13.82 21.67 -6.45
C PRO A 152 12.46 20.95 -6.35
N PRO A 153 12.08 20.15 -7.38
CA PRO A 153 10.91 19.27 -7.29
C PRO A 153 11.14 18.16 -6.25
N SER A 154 10.10 17.38 -5.98
CA SER A 154 10.18 16.22 -5.08
C SER A 154 11.32 15.27 -5.46
N ASP A 155 12.06 14.79 -4.46
CA ASP A 155 13.20 13.88 -4.65
C ASP A 155 12.73 12.44 -4.94
N VAL A 156 11.68 12.01 -4.24
CA VAL A 156 11.07 10.69 -4.38
C VAL A 156 9.56 10.81 -4.40
N TYR A 157 8.89 9.84 -5.03
CA TYR A 157 7.44 9.70 -4.95
C TYR A 157 7.02 9.25 -3.54
N LEU A 158 7.57 8.13 -3.08
CA LEU A 158 7.38 7.59 -1.72
C LEU A 158 8.74 7.21 -1.13
N SER A 159 9.02 7.65 0.10
CA SER A 159 10.19 7.13 0.83
C SER A 159 9.98 5.67 1.23
N SER A 160 11.03 4.97 1.65
CA SER A 160 10.90 3.58 2.14
C SER A 160 9.93 3.46 3.32
N ARG A 161 9.85 4.47 4.19
CA ARG A 161 8.90 4.49 5.32
C ARG A 161 7.48 4.73 4.85
N ASP A 162 7.27 5.64 3.89
CA ASP A 162 5.94 5.89 3.32
C ASP A 162 5.43 4.64 2.60
N ARG A 163 6.31 3.93 1.87
CA ARG A 163 5.98 2.67 1.21
C ARG A 163 5.57 1.56 2.19
N GLN A 164 6.22 1.46 3.34
CA GLN A 164 5.84 0.49 4.38
C GLN A 164 4.45 0.77 4.96
N ILE A 165 4.13 2.05 5.21
CA ILE A 165 2.79 2.46 5.66
C ILE A 165 1.76 2.18 4.56
N LEU A 166 2.08 2.46 3.30
CA LEU A 166 1.20 2.15 2.17
C LEU A 166 0.94 0.64 2.05
N ASP A 167 1.96 -0.19 2.26
CA ASP A 167 1.81 -1.65 2.28
C ASP A 167 0.89 -2.11 3.43
N TRP A 168 0.78 -1.38 4.54
CA TRP A 168 -0.22 -1.68 5.57
C TRP A 168 -1.66 -1.47 5.09
N HIS A 169 -1.93 -0.40 4.31
CA HIS A 169 -3.24 -0.20 3.68
C HIS A 169 -3.53 -1.28 2.63
N PHE A 170 -2.54 -1.70 1.85
CA PHE A 170 -2.69 -2.85 0.95
C PHE A 170 -3.00 -4.14 1.72
N ALA A 171 -2.33 -4.39 2.85
CA ALA A 171 -2.64 -5.53 3.72
C ALA A 171 -4.08 -5.47 4.25
N ASN A 172 -4.57 -4.27 4.59
CA ASN A 172 -5.94 -4.06 5.03
C ASN A 172 -6.96 -4.36 3.92
N LEU A 173 -6.65 -4.01 2.67
CA LEU A 173 -7.47 -4.35 1.51
C LEU A 173 -7.45 -5.86 1.20
N GLU A 174 -6.28 -6.51 1.35
CA GLU A 174 -6.14 -7.97 1.24
C GLU A 174 -6.93 -8.70 2.34
N PHE A 175 -6.98 -8.14 3.55
CA PHE A 175 -7.81 -8.61 4.65
C PHE A 175 -9.31 -8.53 4.32
N ALA A 176 -9.80 -7.38 3.83
CA ALA A 176 -11.21 -7.20 3.47
C ALA A 176 -11.68 -8.18 2.37
N ASN A 177 -10.77 -8.52 1.46
CA ASN A 177 -11.02 -9.44 0.35
C ASN A 177 -10.61 -10.89 0.63
N ALA A 178 -9.95 -11.15 1.75
CA ALA A 178 -9.37 -12.44 2.13
C ALA A 178 -8.45 -13.05 1.05
N THR A 179 -7.76 -12.24 0.25
CA THR A 179 -6.90 -12.73 -0.84
C THR A 179 -5.83 -11.69 -1.20
N PRO A 180 -4.67 -12.10 -1.73
CA PRO A 180 -3.68 -11.16 -2.25
C PRO A 180 -4.24 -10.29 -3.38
N LEU A 181 -3.80 -9.03 -3.48
CA LEU A 181 -4.28 -8.11 -4.54
C LEU A 181 -3.94 -8.61 -5.95
N SER A 182 -2.93 -9.48 -6.09
CA SER A 182 -2.52 -10.07 -7.36
C SER A 182 -3.52 -11.06 -7.95
N THR A 183 -4.53 -11.50 -7.19
CA THR A 183 -5.57 -12.44 -7.67
C THR A 183 -6.94 -11.78 -7.84
N LEU A 184 -7.13 -10.56 -7.34
CA LEU A 184 -8.38 -9.81 -7.51
C LEU A 184 -8.53 -9.31 -8.94
N SER A 185 -9.70 -9.51 -9.53
CA SER A 185 -10.04 -8.95 -10.84
C SER A 185 -10.02 -7.42 -10.79
N LEU A 186 -9.18 -6.76 -11.59
CA LEU A 186 -9.13 -5.29 -11.63
C LEU A 186 -10.51 -4.67 -11.89
N LYS A 187 -11.32 -5.30 -12.76
CA LYS A 187 -12.58 -4.72 -13.24
C LYS A 187 -13.78 -4.99 -12.33
N HIS A 188 -13.70 -6.00 -11.48
CA HIS A 188 -14.90 -6.57 -10.81
C HIS A 188 -14.72 -6.81 -9.32
N TRP A 189 -13.58 -6.49 -8.72
CA TRP A 189 -13.32 -6.75 -7.31
C TRP A 189 -14.25 -5.98 -6.36
N ASP A 190 -14.73 -4.81 -6.80
CA ASP A 190 -15.58 -3.84 -6.09
C ASP A 190 -17.03 -3.82 -6.63
N GLN A 191 -17.45 -4.86 -7.37
CA GLN A 191 -18.77 -4.89 -8.01
C GLN A 191 -19.96 -4.92 -7.02
N ASP A 192 -19.72 -5.26 -5.75
CA ASP A 192 -20.73 -5.31 -4.69
C ASP A 192 -20.80 -4.04 -3.83
N ASP A 193 -19.92 -3.05 -4.06
CA ASP A 193 -19.87 -1.80 -3.30
C ASP A 193 -21.18 -0.99 -3.42
N ASP A 194 -21.86 -1.04 -4.57
CA ASP A 194 -23.16 -0.38 -4.79
C ASP A 194 -24.27 -0.88 -3.84
N PHE A 195 -24.06 -2.02 -3.17
CA PHE A 195 -25.02 -2.66 -2.27
C PHE A 195 -24.60 -2.60 -0.80
N GLU A 196 -23.62 -1.77 -0.45
CA GLU A 196 -23.21 -1.58 0.94
C GLU A 196 -24.38 -1.12 1.83
N PHE A 197 -24.48 -1.68 3.04
CA PHE A 197 -25.47 -1.24 4.02
C PHE A 197 -25.06 0.10 4.64
N THR A 198 -26.03 1.00 4.80
CA THR A 198 -25.81 2.26 5.51
C THR A 198 -25.62 2.04 7.02
N GLY A 199 -24.77 2.84 7.65
CA GLY A 199 -24.59 2.89 9.10
C GLY A 199 -23.25 2.32 9.55
N SER A 200 -22.94 2.48 10.84
CA SER A 200 -21.67 2.01 11.39
C SER A 200 -21.62 0.47 11.45
N HIS A 201 -20.43 -0.09 11.19
CA HIS A 201 -20.17 -1.51 11.40
C HIS A 201 -20.32 -1.87 12.89
N LEU A 202 -20.91 -3.03 13.16
CA LEU A 202 -21.20 -3.53 14.51
C LEU A 202 -20.53 -4.89 14.75
N THR A 203 -20.32 -5.20 16.03
CA THR A 203 -19.75 -6.48 16.46
C THR A 203 -20.72 -7.21 17.40
N VAL A 204 -20.86 -8.52 17.23
CA VAL A 204 -21.73 -9.36 18.05
C VAL A 204 -20.99 -9.77 19.32
N ARG A 205 -21.14 -8.98 20.39
CA ARG A 205 -20.35 -9.10 21.63
C ARG A 205 -20.50 -10.44 22.36
N ASN A 206 -21.64 -11.12 22.22
CA ASN A 206 -21.90 -12.43 22.82
C ASN A 206 -21.51 -13.61 21.91
N GLY A 207 -20.78 -13.34 20.83
CA GLY A 207 -20.37 -14.34 19.84
C GLY A 207 -21.43 -14.55 18.77
N TYR A 208 -20.99 -14.55 17.51
CA TYR A 208 -21.90 -14.65 16.36
C TYR A 208 -22.55 -16.05 16.22
N SER A 209 -22.09 -17.05 16.97
CA SER A 209 -22.71 -18.38 16.99
C SER A 209 -24.14 -18.38 17.54
N CYS A 210 -24.55 -17.35 18.29
CA CYS A 210 -25.91 -17.26 18.80
C CYS A 210 -26.97 -17.26 17.70
N VAL A 211 -26.66 -16.72 16.51
CA VAL A 211 -27.57 -16.68 15.36
C VAL A 211 -27.83 -18.06 14.76
N PRO A 212 -26.83 -18.82 14.26
CA PRO A 212 -27.07 -20.15 13.70
C PRO A 212 -27.61 -21.14 14.74
N VAL A 213 -27.26 -21.00 16.03
CA VAL A 213 -27.84 -21.83 17.10
C VAL A 213 -29.34 -21.58 17.24
N ALA A 214 -29.77 -20.32 17.22
CA ALA A 214 -31.20 -19.99 17.27
C ALA A 214 -31.95 -20.46 16.01
N LEU A 215 -31.37 -20.27 14.82
CA LEU A 215 -31.97 -20.71 13.55
C LEU A 215 -32.10 -22.23 13.43
N ALA A 216 -31.27 -22.99 14.16
CA ALA A 216 -31.30 -24.44 14.19
C ALA A 216 -32.45 -25.02 15.03
N GLU A 217 -33.14 -24.19 15.82
CA GLU A 217 -34.21 -24.65 16.70
C GLU A 217 -35.37 -25.28 15.91
N GLY A 218 -35.77 -26.49 16.30
CA GLY A 218 -36.85 -27.23 15.65
C GLY A 218 -36.48 -27.88 14.31
N LEU A 219 -35.24 -27.75 13.83
CA LEU A 219 -34.79 -28.37 12.58
C LEU A 219 -34.20 -29.76 12.80
N ASP A 220 -34.39 -30.66 11.84
CA ASP A 220 -33.76 -31.98 11.85
C ASP A 220 -32.33 -31.92 11.28
N ILE A 221 -31.36 -31.63 12.15
CA ILE A 221 -29.96 -31.47 11.76
C ILE A 221 -29.14 -32.72 12.11
N LYS A 222 -28.53 -33.33 11.10
CA LYS A 222 -27.62 -34.47 11.28
C LYS A 222 -26.16 -34.00 11.37
N LEU A 223 -25.70 -33.69 12.58
CA LEU A 223 -24.29 -33.42 12.83
C LEU A 223 -23.41 -34.66 12.57
N ASN A 224 -22.09 -34.46 12.44
CA ASN A 224 -21.12 -35.55 12.22
C ASN A 224 -21.42 -36.45 11.00
N THR A 225 -22.09 -35.91 9.99
CA THR A 225 -22.55 -36.64 8.80
C THR A 225 -21.95 -35.99 7.55
N ALA A 226 -20.83 -36.54 7.08
CA ALA A 226 -20.12 -36.00 5.91
C ALA A 226 -20.71 -36.60 4.63
N VAL A 227 -21.32 -35.75 3.80
CA VAL A 227 -21.78 -36.13 2.46
C VAL A 227 -20.57 -36.54 1.61
N ARG A 228 -20.70 -37.66 0.89
CA ARG A 228 -19.67 -38.19 -0.03
C ARG A 228 -20.16 -38.23 -1.46
N GLN A 229 -21.46 -38.42 -1.67
CA GLN A 229 -22.02 -38.48 -3.00
C GLN A 229 -23.45 -37.92 -3.03
N VAL A 230 -23.75 -37.15 -4.07
CA VAL A 230 -25.09 -36.64 -4.38
C VAL A 230 -25.53 -37.24 -5.71
N ARG A 231 -26.58 -38.08 -5.67
CA ARG A 231 -27.22 -38.64 -6.86
C ARG A 231 -28.50 -37.87 -7.16
N TYR A 232 -28.70 -37.43 -8.39
CA TYR A 232 -29.91 -36.73 -8.82
C TYR A 232 -30.42 -37.29 -10.15
N THR A 233 -31.70 -37.63 -10.22
CA THR A 233 -32.36 -38.19 -11.40
C THR A 233 -33.72 -37.53 -11.62
N ALA A 234 -34.40 -37.89 -12.72
CA ALA A 234 -35.74 -37.39 -13.02
C ALA A 234 -36.81 -37.83 -11.98
N SER A 235 -36.53 -38.87 -11.19
CA SER A 235 -37.47 -39.45 -10.23
C SER A 235 -37.14 -39.13 -8.77
N GLY A 236 -36.17 -38.25 -8.51
CA GLY A 236 -35.74 -37.86 -7.17
C GLY A 236 -34.22 -37.88 -6.97
N CYS A 237 -33.81 -37.73 -5.72
CA CYS A 237 -32.41 -37.61 -5.31
C CYS A 237 -32.06 -38.59 -4.19
N GLU A 238 -30.80 -39.04 -4.18
CA GLU A 238 -30.23 -39.84 -3.10
C GLU A 238 -28.90 -39.24 -2.64
N VAL A 239 -28.78 -38.92 -1.35
CA VAL A 239 -27.56 -38.40 -0.73
C VAL A 239 -26.91 -39.50 0.10
N ILE A 240 -25.66 -39.81 -0.23
CA ILE A 240 -24.84 -40.79 0.48
C ILE A 240 -23.87 -40.05 1.37
N ALA A 241 -23.91 -40.35 2.67
CA ALA A 241 -23.06 -39.75 3.68
C ALA A 241 -22.45 -40.80 4.60
N VAL A 242 -21.37 -40.42 5.29
CA VAL A 242 -20.68 -41.26 6.27
C VAL A 242 -20.56 -40.54 7.61
N ASN A 243 -20.51 -41.30 8.70
CA ASN A 243 -20.23 -40.74 10.02
C ASN A 243 -18.77 -40.25 10.09
N THR A 244 -18.55 -39.00 10.50
CA THR A 244 -17.19 -38.43 10.59
C THR A 244 -16.34 -39.08 11.67
N ARG A 245 -16.96 -39.72 12.67
CA ARG A 245 -16.26 -40.42 13.76
C ARG A 245 -15.93 -41.87 13.42
N SER A 246 -16.67 -42.47 12.48
CA SER A 246 -16.44 -43.83 11.99
C SER A 246 -16.93 -43.94 10.55
N THR A 247 -16.00 -43.92 9.61
CA THR A 247 -16.30 -43.87 8.18
C THR A 247 -16.93 -45.15 7.62
N SER A 248 -16.96 -46.23 8.41
CA SER A 248 -17.59 -47.51 8.05
C SER A 248 -19.11 -47.43 8.02
N GLN A 249 -19.71 -46.49 8.76
CA GLN A 249 -21.16 -46.33 8.80
C GLN A 249 -21.63 -45.39 7.68
N THR A 250 -22.40 -45.95 6.75
CA THR A 250 -22.97 -45.23 5.60
C THR A 250 -24.46 -44.98 5.81
N PHE A 251 -24.90 -43.78 5.45
CA PHE A 251 -26.30 -43.37 5.46
C PHE A 251 -26.75 -43.03 4.03
N ILE A 252 -27.99 -43.36 3.70
CA ILE A 252 -28.63 -43.01 2.44
C ILE A 252 -29.90 -42.22 2.76
N TYR A 253 -29.97 -40.99 2.27
CA TYR A 253 -31.12 -40.11 2.41
C TYR A 253 -31.80 -39.96 1.04
N LYS A 254 -33.05 -40.40 0.92
CA LYS A 254 -33.86 -40.20 -0.28
C LYS A 254 -34.72 -38.95 -0.12
N CYS A 255 -34.82 -38.15 -1.17
CA CYS A 255 -35.57 -36.90 -1.15
C CYS A 255 -35.95 -36.47 -2.58
N ASP A 256 -36.90 -35.55 -2.69
CA ASP A 256 -37.32 -35.02 -3.99
C ASP A 256 -36.32 -34.00 -4.54
N ALA A 257 -35.64 -33.26 -3.66
CA ALA A 257 -34.68 -32.22 -4.02
C ALA A 257 -33.50 -32.15 -3.04
N VAL A 258 -32.35 -31.69 -3.55
CA VAL A 258 -31.13 -31.44 -2.75
C VAL A 258 -30.73 -29.97 -2.88
N LEU A 259 -30.67 -29.27 -1.75
CA LEU A 259 -30.07 -27.94 -1.66
C LEU A 259 -28.59 -28.09 -1.27
N CYS A 260 -27.69 -27.77 -2.18
CA CYS A 260 -26.25 -27.83 -1.93
C CYS A 260 -25.74 -26.48 -1.40
N THR A 261 -25.30 -26.45 -0.15
CA THR A 261 -24.65 -25.29 0.48
C THR A 261 -23.19 -25.56 0.82
N LEU A 262 -22.54 -26.46 0.05
CA LEU A 262 -21.12 -26.75 0.24
C LEU A 262 -20.29 -25.50 -0.06
N PRO A 263 -19.28 -25.17 0.78
CA PRO A 263 -18.36 -24.08 0.48
C PRO A 263 -17.69 -24.25 -0.90
N LEU A 264 -17.42 -23.15 -1.58
CA LEU A 264 -16.80 -23.17 -2.90
C LEU A 264 -15.46 -23.93 -2.92
N GLY A 265 -14.64 -23.80 -1.86
CA GLY A 265 -13.38 -24.55 -1.73
C GLY A 265 -13.56 -26.08 -1.72
N VAL A 266 -14.66 -26.59 -1.15
CA VAL A 266 -14.99 -28.03 -1.19
C VAL A 266 -15.35 -28.46 -2.61
N LEU A 267 -16.09 -27.61 -3.34
CA LEU A 267 -16.45 -27.85 -4.74
C LEU A 267 -15.24 -27.77 -5.68
N LYS A 268 -14.20 -27.00 -5.32
CA LYS A 268 -12.94 -26.88 -6.05
C LYS A 268 -11.97 -28.04 -5.83
N GLN A 269 -12.16 -28.85 -4.79
CA GLN A 269 -11.19 -29.87 -4.38
C GLN A 269 -10.94 -30.91 -5.48
N GLN A 270 -9.67 -31.25 -5.69
CA GLN A 270 -9.23 -32.30 -6.61
C GLN A 270 -8.22 -33.22 -5.88
N PRO A 271 -8.53 -34.53 -5.73
CA PRO A 271 -9.75 -35.21 -6.15
C PRO A 271 -11.00 -34.73 -5.36
N PRO A 272 -12.22 -34.84 -5.93
CA PRO A 272 -13.43 -34.32 -5.27
C PRO A 272 -13.73 -35.03 -3.93
N ALA A 273 -13.97 -34.26 -2.87
CA ALA A 273 -14.46 -34.81 -1.60
C ALA A 273 -15.94 -35.23 -1.65
N VAL A 274 -16.72 -34.61 -2.54
CA VAL A 274 -18.13 -34.93 -2.80
C VAL A 274 -18.30 -35.19 -4.29
N GLN A 275 -18.80 -36.38 -4.64
CA GLN A 275 -19.06 -36.75 -6.02
C GLN A 275 -20.51 -36.45 -6.41
N PHE A 276 -20.71 -35.80 -7.56
CA PHE A 276 -22.04 -35.60 -8.15
C PHE A 276 -22.30 -36.67 -9.22
N VAL A 277 -23.47 -37.30 -9.19
CA VAL A 277 -23.88 -38.31 -10.17
C VAL A 277 -25.31 -38.03 -10.68
N PRO A 278 -25.50 -37.67 -11.96
CA PRO A 278 -24.44 -37.47 -12.97
C PRO A 278 -23.49 -36.30 -12.60
N PRO A 279 -22.31 -36.18 -13.26
CA PRO A 279 -21.41 -35.06 -13.02
C PRO A 279 -22.12 -33.72 -13.24
N LEU A 280 -21.71 -32.71 -12.48
CA LEU A 280 -22.19 -31.35 -12.71
C LEU A 280 -21.84 -30.90 -14.14
N PRO A 281 -22.74 -30.17 -14.81
CA PRO A 281 -22.51 -29.73 -16.17
C PRO A 281 -21.33 -28.74 -16.26
N GLU A 282 -20.69 -28.68 -17.42
CA GLU A 282 -19.47 -27.89 -17.64
C GLU A 282 -19.61 -26.43 -17.24
N TRP A 283 -20.72 -25.77 -17.61
CA TRP A 283 -20.95 -24.36 -17.25
C TRP A 283 -20.89 -24.11 -15.73
N LYS A 284 -21.23 -25.12 -14.90
CA LYS A 284 -21.14 -25.05 -13.44
C LYS A 284 -19.72 -25.32 -12.96
N THR A 285 -19.04 -26.33 -13.48
CA THR A 285 -17.67 -26.66 -13.07
C THR A 285 -16.66 -25.59 -13.52
N SER A 286 -16.81 -25.03 -14.71
CA SER A 286 -15.99 -23.91 -15.18
C SER A 286 -16.20 -22.64 -14.34
N ALA A 287 -17.43 -22.36 -13.89
CA ALA A 287 -17.68 -21.25 -12.98
C ALA A 287 -17.01 -21.48 -11.62
N VAL A 288 -17.12 -22.69 -11.05
CA VAL A 288 -16.42 -23.09 -9.83
C VAL A 288 -14.90 -22.93 -9.97
N GLN A 289 -14.33 -23.23 -11.13
CA GLN A 289 -12.90 -23.05 -11.38
C GLN A 289 -12.48 -21.58 -11.43
N ARG A 290 -13.25 -20.73 -12.12
CA ARG A 290 -12.91 -19.30 -12.31
C ARG A 290 -13.04 -18.46 -11.04
N MET A 291 -14.11 -18.64 -10.26
CA MET A 291 -14.30 -17.85 -9.03
C MET A 291 -13.15 -18.07 -8.05
N GLY A 292 -12.65 -17.01 -7.41
CA GLY A 292 -11.66 -17.13 -6.35
C GLY A 292 -12.26 -17.64 -5.05
N PHE A 293 -11.42 -18.26 -4.21
CA PHE A 293 -11.81 -18.66 -2.86
C PHE A 293 -10.63 -18.35 -1.94
N GLY A 294 -10.74 -17.20 -1.29
CA GLY A 294 -9.72 -16.62 -0.44
C GLY A 294 -9.57 -17.34 0.91
N ASN A 295 -8.59 -16.91 1.68
CA ASN A 295 -8.29 -17.42 2.99
C ASN A 295 -7.80 -16.29 3.90
N LEU A 296 -8.27 -16.30 5.15
CA LEU A 296 -7.87 -15.35 6.15
C LEU A 296 -7.85 -16.02 7.52
N ASN A 297 -6.79 -15.86 8.29
CA ASN A 297 -6.73 -16.44 9.64
C ASN A 297 -6.85 -15.40 10.74
N LYS A 298 -7.47 -15.82 11.85
CA LYS A 298 -7.59 -15.05 13.09
C LYS A 298 -6.87 -15.77 14.22
N VAL A 299 -6.01 -15.07 14.94
CA VAL A 299 -5.36 -15.55 16.18
C VAL A 299 -6.01 -14.87 17.37
N VAL A 300 -6.70 -15.65 18.21
CA VAL A 300 -7.32 -15.13 19.45
C VAL A 300 -6.34 -15.24 20.59
N LEU A 301 -6.03 -14.12 21.27
CA LEU A 301 -5.10 -14.06 22.40
C LEU A 301 -5.87 -13.70 23.68
N CYS A 302 -5.97 -14.62 24.63
CA CYS A 302 -6.64 -14.38 25.91
C CYS A 302 -5.63 -14.01 27.00
N PHE A 303 -5.79 -12.83 27.61
CA PHE A 303 -4.98 -12.36 28.73
C PHE A 303 -5.79 -12.20 30.02
N ASP A 304 -5.13 -12.32 31.17
CA ASP A 304 -5.71 -12.10 32.51
C ASP A 304 -5.87 -10.62 32.86
N ARG A 305 -5.10 -9.74 32.20
CA ARG A 305 -5.08 -8.29 32.41
C ARG A 305 -4.97 -7.53 31.10
N VAL A 306 -5.62 -6.38 31.06
CA VAL A 306 -5.53 -5.40 29.96
C VAL A 306 -4.24 -4.61 30.14
N PHE A 307 -3.42 -4.56 29.10
CA PHE A 307 -2.23 -3.71 29.07
C PHE A 307 -2.31 -2.63 27.98
N TRP A 308 -2.99 -2.92 26.87
CA TRP A 308 -3.28 -1.95 25.81
C TRP A 308 -4.32 -0.88 26.20
N ASP A 309 -4.46 0.16 25.37
CA ASP A 309 -5.46 1.21 25.55
C ASP A 309 -6.90 0.66 25.39
N PRO A 310 -7.74 0.70 26.44
CA PRO A 310 -9.08 0.14 26.41
C PRO A 310 -10.10 0.98 25.63
N SER A 311 -9.76 2.22 25.25
CA SER A 311 -10.59 3.11 24.42
C SER A 311 -10.39 2.87 22.92
N VAL A 312 -9.31 2.17 22.55
CA VAL A 312 -8.97 1.87 21.17
C VAL A 312 -9.46 0.47 20.81
N ASN A 313 -10.36 0.40 19.83
CA ASN A 313 -10.93 -0.87 19.36
C ASN A 313 -10.00 -1.62 18.40
N LEU A 314 -9.15 -0.89 17.66
CA LEU A 314 -8.24 -1.47 16.68
C LEU A 314 -6.94 -0.68 16.58
N PHE A 315 -5.83 -1.37 16.33
CA PHE A 315 -4.56 -0.72 16.03
C PHE A 315 -3.72 -1.57 15.08
N GLY A 316 -2.94 -0.90 14.24
CA GLY A 316 -2.09 -1.53 13.23
C GLY A 316 -0.65 -1.78 13.70
N HIS A 317 0.02 -2.70 13.01
CA HIS A 317 1.45 -2.94 13.02
C HIS A 317 1.95 -2.90 11.57
N VAL A 318 2.84 -1.97 11.27
CA VAL A 318 3.42 -1.80 9.94
C VAL A 318 4.53 -2.83 9.74
N GLY A 319 4.37 -3.73 8.78
CA GLY A 319 5.35 -4.74 8.45
C GLY A 319 6.63 -4.14 7.84
N SER A 320 7.77 -4.80 8.07
CA SER A 320 9.07 -4.33 7.58
C SER A 320 9.24 -4.49 6.06
N THR A 321 8.50 -5.42 5.44
CA THR A 321 8.61 -5.76 4.01
C THR A 321 7.24 -5.91 3.38
N THR A 322 7.15 -5.67 2.06
CA THR A 322 5.93 -5.90 1.28
C THR A 322 5.47 -7.36 1.34
N ALA A 323 6.40 -8.32 1.41
CA ALA A 323 6.06 -9.74 1.48
C ALA A 323 5.39 -10.12 2.81
N SER A 324 5.82 -9.50 3.92
CA SER A 324 5.29 -9.76 5.26
C SER A 324 4.24 -8.73 5.70
N ARG A 325 3.68 -7.94 4.77
CA ARG A 325 2.79 -6.81 5.09
C ARG A 325 1.50 -7.22 5.80
N GLY A 326 0.98 -8.42 5.50
CA GLY A 326 -0.22 -8.98 6.12
C GLY A 326 0.06 -9.87 7.34
N GLU A 327 1.33 -10.04 7.73
CA GLU A 327 1.68 -10.79 8.92
C GLU A 327 1.42 -9.95 10.17
N LEU A 328 0.38 -10.32 10.92
CA LEU A 328 0.07 -9.72 12.22
C LEU A 328 -0.13 -8.20 12.15
N PHE A 329 -0.66 -7.70 11.04
CA PHE A 329 -0.70 -6.28 10.72
C PHE A 329 -1.80 -5.51 11.47
N LEU A 330 -2.81 -6.21 12.01
CA LEU A 330 -3.98 -5.59 12.63
C LEU A 330 -4.41 -6.34 13.89
N PHE A 331 -4.71 -5.58 14.93
CA PHE A 331 -5.13 -6.08 16.24
C PHE A 331 -6.47 -5.48 16.66
N TRP A 332 -7.37 -6.33 17.16
CA TRP A 332 -8.74 -5.94 17.54
C TRP A 332 -9.00 -6.17 19.03
N ASN A 333 -9.40 -5.12 19.74
CA ASN A 333 -9.87 -5.11 21.12
C ASN A 333 -11.38 -4.86 21.16
N LEU A 334 -12.17 -5.92 21.03
CA LEU A 334 -13.64 -5.81 20.90
C LEU A 334 -14.43 -6.44 22.04
N TYR A 335 -13.79 -7.31 22.83
CA TYR A 335 -14.48 -8.13 23.82
C TYR A 335 -14.08 -7.74 25.23
N LYS A 336 -15.08 -7.69 26.12
CA LYS A 336 -14.93 -7.72 27.57
C LYS A 336 -15.76 -8.90 28.06
N GLY A 337 -15.14 -10.05 28.37
CA GLY A 337 -15.89 -11.25 28.71
C GLY A 337 -15.03 -12.39 29.26
N SER A 338 -15.66 -13.48 29.70
CA SER A 338 -14.98 -14.70 30.16
C SER A 338 -14.69 -15.64 28.97
N CYS A 339 -13.46 -16.15 28.84
CA CYS A 339 -13.19 -17.27 27.94
C CYS A 339 -13.44 -18.59 28.70
N GLY A 340 -13.80 -19.69 28.01
CA GLY A 340 -14.23 -20.94 28.67
C GLY A 340 -13.24 -21.56 29.69
N ALA A 341 -12.00 -21.07 29.75
CA ALA A 341 -10.99 -21.45 30.74
C ALA A 341 -10.73 -20.38 31.83
N CYS A 342 -11.26 -19.16 31.73
CA CYS A 342 -11.03 -18.07 32.69
C CYS A 342 -12.22 -17.09 32.79
N LEU A 343 -12.60 -16.79 34.04
CA LEU A 343 -13.74 -15.95 34.42
C LEU A 343 -13.64 -14.48 33.94
N LEU A 344 -12.46 -14.03 33.50
CA LEU A 344 -12.20 -12.74 32.84
C LEU A 344 -11.08 -12.96 31.81
N CYS A 345 -11.37 -12.85 30.51
CA CYS A 345 -10.38 -12.89 29.42
C CYS A 345 -10.64 -11.75 28.45
N GLN A 346 -9.66 -10.87 28.26
CA GLN A 346 -9.73 -9.95 27.15
C GLN A 346 -9.02 -10.54 25.93
N CYS A 347 -9.74 -10.59 24.81
CA CYS A 347 -9.30 -11.22 23.58
C CYS A 347 -8.75 -10.17 22.62
N LEU A 348 -7.50 -10.35 22.19
CA LEU A 348 -6.94 -9.63 21.05
C LEU A 348 -7.01 -10.55 19.82
N ILE A 349 -7.61 -10.10 18.73
CA ILE A 349 -7.63 -10.86 17.47
C ILE A 349 -6.57 -10.29 16.54
N CYS A 350 -5.69 -11.15 16.04
CA CYS A 350 -4.67 -10.82 15.06
C CYS A 350 -4.93 -11.51 13.72
N VAL A 351 -4.61 -10.85 12.61
CA VAL A 351 -4.86 -11.36 11.25
C VAL A 351 -3.57 -11.91 10.63
N VAL A 352 -3.64 -13.07 9.97
CA VAL A 352 -2.53 -13.66 9.20
C VAL A 352 -2.99 -14.05 7.80
N SER A 353 -2.33 -13.50 6.78
CA SER A 353 -2.64 -13.71 5.36
C SER A 353 -1.94 -14.92 4.72
N ASP A 354 -0.92 -15.54 5.36
CA ASP A 354 -0.23 -16.73 4.83
C ASP A 354 -0.13 -17.85 5.89
N PRO A 355 -0.79 -19.02 5.72
CA PRO A 355 -0.88 -20.04 6.76
C PRO A 355 0.19 -21.15 6.68
N GLU A 356 0.98 -21.26 5.61
CA GLU A 356 1.68 -22.53 5.35
C GLU A 356 3.02 -22.73 6.08
N LYS A 357 3.51 -21.77 6.86
CA LYS A 357 4.88 -21.84 7.43
C LYS A 357 5.04 -21.66 8.93
N SER A 358 3.98 -21.46 9.71
CA SER A 358 4.13 -21.24 11.16
C SER A 358 3.42 -22.31 11.96
N THR A 359 4.16 -23.05 12.78
CA THR A 359 3.54 -23.84 13.84
C THR A 359 2.91 -22.88 14.86
N PHE A 360 1.97 -23.38 15.67
CA PHE A 360 1.32 -22.67 16.78
C PHE A 360 2.28 -21.81 17.63
N TYR A 361 3.54 -22.22 17.79
CA TYR A 361 4.55 -21.53 18.60
C TYR A 361 5.28 -20.41 17.84
N ASP A 362 5.38 -20.49 16.52
CA ASP A 362 6.12 -19.53 15.70
C ASP A 362 5.36 -18.20 15.57
N ALA A 363 4.03 -18.20 15.69
CA ALA A 363 3.21 -16.99 15.63
C ALA A 363 3.20 -16.18 16.95
N VAL A 364 3.40 -16.83 18.11
CA VAL A 364 3.24 -16.17 19.43
C VAL A 364 4.40 -15.24 19.76
N SER A 365 5.64 -15.67 19.49
CA SER A 365 6.83 -14.88 19.82
C SER A 365 6.86 -13.53 19.10
N PRO A 366 6.60 -13.45 17.78
CA PRO A 366 6.50 -12.18 17.06
C PRO A 366 5.38 -11.27 17.58
N ILE A 367 4.19 -11.82 17.86
CA ILE A 367 3.05 -11.07 18.43
C ILE A 367 3.45 -10.39 19.74
N MET A 368 4.08 -11.14 20.66
CA MET A 368 4.47 -10.60 21.95
C MET A 368 5.59 -9.56 21.80
N CYS A 369 6.55 -9.78 20.90
CA CYS A 369 7.55 -8.77 20.57
C CYS A 369 6.90 -7.46 20.07
N ILE A 370 5.91 -7.54 19.18
CA ILE A 370 5.20 -6.37 18.65
C ILE A 370 4.43 -5.64 19.75
N LEU A 371 3.63 -6.37 20.53
CA LEU A 371 2.79 -5.81 21.58
C LEU A 371 3.62 -5.16 22.70
N PHE A 372 4.67 -5.83 23.18
CA PHE A 372 5.50 -5.30 24.27
C PHE A 372 6.53 -4.26 23.80
N ALA A 373 6.91 -4.24 22.51
CA ALA A 373 7.71 -3.14 21.95
C ALA A 373 6.94 -1.81 21.93
N LYS A 374 5.60 -1.85 21.85
CA LYS A 374 4.73 -0.68 21.93
C LYS A 374 4.59 -0.12 23.35
N GLU A 375 4.77 -0.95 24.38
CA GLU A 375 4.42 -0.62 25.77
C GLU A 375 5.55 -0.09 26.66
N GLN A 376 6.78 -0.02 26.16
CA GLN A 376 8.04 0.18 26.90
C GLN A 376 7.99 0.94 28.25
N CYS A 377 7.52 0.28 29.33
CA CYS A 377 7.51 0.88 30.67
C CYS A 377 7.52 -0.09 31.87
N CYS A 378 7.73 -1.40 31.71
CA CYS A 378 7.76 -2.35 32.84
C CYS A 378 8.97 -3.29 32.93
N LEU A 379 10.06 -3.06 32.17
CA LEU A 379 11.22 -3.96 32.17
C LEU A 379 12.53 -3.24 32.51
N ASN A 380 12.63 -2.73 33.75
CA ASN A 380 13.91 -2.41 34.38
C ASN A 380 14.64 -3.65 34.95
N SER A 381 14.31 -4.87 34.49
CA SER A 381 14.89 -6.09 35.08
C SER A 381 15.05 -7.28 34.13
N VAL A 382 15.29 -7.08 32.83
CA VAL A 382 15.57 -8.21 31.93
C VAL A 382 16.84 -7.96 31.12
N SER A 383 17.96 -7.99 31.82
CA SER A 383 19.29 -8.15 31.26
C SER A 383 19.64 -9.65 31.18
N THR A 384 19.05 -10.39 30.23
CA THR A 384 19.55 -11.68 29.70
C THR A 384 18.54 -12.25 28.69
N LEU A 385 18.78 -12.08 27.38
CA LEU A 385 17.88 -12.58 26.35
C LEU A 385 18.59 -13.42 25.30
N SER A 386 18.54 -14.74 25.51
CA SER A 386 18.44 -15.73 24.42
C SER A 386 17.56 -16.94 24.75
N GLY A 387 16.79 -16.92 25.85
CA GLY A 387 15.87 -18.03 26.20
C GLY A 387 14.72 -17.69 27.16
N GLY A 388 14.78 -16.59 27.91
CA GLY A 388 13.80 -16.28 28.98
C GLY A 388 12.49 -15.60 28.54
N CYS A 389 12.48 -14.87 27.42
CA CYS A 389 11.26 -14.16 26.97
C CYS A 389 10.12 -15.14 26.68
N THR A 390 10.39 -16.20 25.92
CA THR A 390 9.38 -17.18 25.49
C THR A 390 8.66 -17.86 26.67
N GLU A 391 9.38 -18.11 27.76
CA GLU A 391 8.83 -18.76 28.96
C GLU A 391 8.09 -17.80 29.89
N PHE A 392 8.53 -16.53 29.97
CA PHE A 392 7.81 -15.45 30.65
C PHE A 392 6.47 -15.14 29.97
N PHE A 393 6.46 -15.13 28.63
CA PHE A 393 5.26 -14.85 27.83
C PHE A 393 4.25 -16.01 27.82
N ARG A 394 4.72 -17.26 27.92
CA ARG A 394 3.85 -18.44 28.12
C ARG A 394 2.96 -18.35 29.36
N LYS A 395 3.39 -17.65 30.41
CA LYS A 395 2.61 -17.53 31.66
C LYS A 395 1.43 -16.56 31.58
N ARG A 396 1.34 -15.72 30.54
CA ARG A 396 0.31 -14.66 30.43
C ARG A 396 -0.77 -14.93 29.37
N VAL A 397 -0.52 -15.82 28.41
CA VAL A 397 -1.52 -16.22 27.41
C VAL A 397 -2.27 -17.44 27.93
N ILE A 398 -3.56 -17.26 28.20
CA ILE A 398 -4.43 -18.27 28.81
C ILE A 398 -4.92 -19.28 27.76
N CYS A 399 -5.20 -18.80 26.55
CA CYS A 399 -5.71 -19.61 25.45
C CYS A 399 -5.37 -18.94 24.12
N LEU A 400 -5.05 -19.77 23.12
CA LEU A 400 -4.83 -19.36 21.76
C LEU A 400 -5.63 -20.26 20.82
N CYS A 401 -6.35 -19.66 19.86
CA CYS A 401 -7.06 -20.39 18.83
C CYS A 401 -6.82 -19.73 17.47
N SER A 402 -6.69 -20.56 16.42
CA SER A 402 -6.60 -20.12 15.02
C SER A 402 -7.78 -20.65 14.23
N PHE A 403 -8.36 -19.82 13.37
CA PHE A 403 -9.45 -20.20 12.47
C PHE A 403 -9.28 -19.50 11.13
N SER A 404 -9.57 -20.22 10.04
CA SER A 404 -9.64 -19.68 8.68
C SER A 404 -11.06 -19.26 8.32
N GLU A 405 -11.20 -18.06 7.79
CA GLU A 405 -12.37 -17.57 7.08
C GLU A 405 -12.11 -17.65 5.58
N LEU A 406 -13.10 -18.13 4.85
CA LEU A 406 -13.00 -18.36 3.42
C LEU A 406 -14.08 -17.53 2.72
N LYS A 407 -13.65 -16.66 1.80
CA LYS A 407 -14.53 -15.75 1.05
C LYS A 407 -14.47 -16.12 -0.42
N ALA A 408 -15.62 -16.23 -1.08
CA ALA A 408 -15.64 -16.28 -2.53
C ALA A 408 -15.27 -14.89 -3.07
N THR A 409 -14.37 -14.83 -4.04
CA THR A 409 -13.96 -13.58 -4.68
C THR A 409 -14.25 -13.67 -6.18
N SER A 410 -14.60 -12.53 -6.79
CA SER A 410 -14.93 -12.43 -8.22
C SER A 410 -13.72 -12.64 -9.11
#